data_AF-A0ABC8JKX5-F1
#
_entry.id   AF-A0ABC8JKX5-F1
#
_cell.length_a   1.000
_cell.length_b   1.000
_cell.length_c   1.000
_cell.angle_alpha   90.00
_cell.angle_beta   90.00
_cell.angle_gamma   90.00
#
_symmetry.space_group_name_H-M   'P 1'
#
loop_
_entity.id
_entity.type
_entity.pdbx_description
1 polymer ?
#
loop_
_entity_poly.entity_id
_entity_poly.type
_entity_poly.pdbx_seq_one_letter_code
_entity_poly.pdbx_strand_id
1 'polypeptide(L)'
;MEFWRRKSKERKCFLKNGSMFLEKLIADCNGISNPIRMFSSHQISKATSHFDLEYSLPHTPSPLRWYKGVIEGRSYLIKRFTRQVCEEEESAYNDIVLSSREVLVSRCCLGMYV
;
A
#
# COMPACT_ATOMS: atom_id res chain seq x y z
N MET A 1 -16.31 -12.69 -19.96
CA MET A 1 -16.06 -13.50 -18.73
C MET A 1 -14.88 -12.98 -17.89
N GLU A 2 -13.87 -12.34 -18.47
CA GLU A 2 -12.66 -11.90 -17.75
C GLU A 2 -12.91 -10.82 -16.68
N PHE A 3 -13.85 -9.90 -16.92
CA PHE A 3 -14.25 -8.85 -15.97
C PHE A 3 -14.69 -9.43 -14.61
N TRP A 4 -15.53 -10.48 -14.63
CA TRP A 4 -16.02 -11.14 -13.42
C TRP A 4 -14.90 -11.89 -12.68
N ARG A 5 -13.97 -12.51 -13.41
CA ARG A 5 -12.77 -13.14 -12.83
C ARG A 5 -11.86 -12.12 -12.17
N ARG A 6 -11.64 -10.95 -12.78
CA ARG A 6 -10.84 -9.86 -12.20
C ARG A 6 -11.44 -9.34 -10.90
N LYS A 7 -12.75 -9.08 -10.90
CA LYS A 7 -13.49 -8.62 -9.71
C LYS A 7 -13.45 -9.63 -8.55
N SER A 8 -13.50 -10.93 -8.86
CA SER A 8 -13.35 -12.01 -7.87
C SER A 8 -11.95 -12.03 -7.25
N LYS A 9 -10.90 -11.86 -8.06
CA LYS A 9 -9.51 -11.82 -7.59
C LYS A 9 -9.22 -10.61 -6.71
N GLU A 10 -9.64 -9.41 -7.13
CA GLU A 10 -9.50 -8.18 -6.32
C GLU A 10 -10.18 -8.32 -4.95
N ARG A 11 -11.40 -8.87 -4.93
CA ARG A 11 -12.12 -9.14 -3.68
C ARG A 11 -11.36 -10.11 -2.77
N LYS A 12 -10.79 -11.17 -3.34
CA LYS A 12 -10.01 -12.17 -2.59
C LYS A 12 -8.72 -11.55 -2.00
N CYS A 13 -8.01 -10.74 -2.78
CA CYS A 13 -6.82 -10.02 -2.32
C CYS A 13 -7.17 -9.00 -1.22
N PHE A 14 -8.25 -8.24 -1.40
CA PHE A 14 -8.74 -7.30 -0.39
C PHE A 14 -9.02 -7.99 0.95
N LEU A 15 -9.72 -9.13 0.93
CA LEU A 15 -10.04 -9.88 2.14
C LEU A 15 -8.79 -10.47 2.81
N LYS A 16 -7.92 -11.13 2.05
CA LYS A 16 -6.69 -11.75 2.57
C LYS A 16 -5.74 -10.70 3.19
N ASN A 17 -5.50 -9.63 2.46
CA ASN A 17 -4.55 -8.60 2.88
C ASN A 17 -5.15 -7.76 4.02
N GLY A 18 -6.45 -7.46 3.94
CA GLY A 18 -7.17 -6.72 4.97
C GLY A 18 -7.24 -7.47 6.30
N SER A 19 -7.45 -8.80 6.27
CA SER A 19 -7.47 -9.60 7.50
C SER A 19 -6.10 -9.63 8.18
N MET A 20 -5.03 -9.87 7.41
CA MET A 20 -3.67 -9.89 7.95
C MET A 20 -3.23 -8.52 8.49
N PHE A 21 -3.56 -7.44 7.79
CA PHE A 21 -3.33 -6.08 8.28
C PHE A 21 -4.05 -5.83 9.61
N LEU A 22 -5.33 -6.22 9.70
CA LEU A 22 -6.14 -6.02 10.89
C LEU A 22 -5.61 -6.84 12.08
N GLU A 23 -5.23 -8.10 11.86
CA GLU A 23 -4.61 -8.95 12.89
C GLU A 23 -3.34 -8.31 13.46
N LYS A 24 -2.47 -7.77 12.60
CA LYS A 24 -1.25 -7.07 13.02
C LYS A 24 -1.56 -5.79 13.79
N LEU A 25 -2.53 -5.01 13.34
CA LEU A 25 -2.94 -3.77 14.01
C LEU A 25 -3.52 -4.04 15.41
N ILE A 26 -4.31 -5.11 15.55
CA ILE A 26 -4.86 -5.54 16.85
C ILE A 26 -3.75 -6.05 17.76
N ALA A 27 -2.86 -6.92 17.25
CA ALA A 27 -1.76 -7.46 18.04
C ALA A 27 -0.79 -6.39 18.56
N ASP A 28 -0.55 -5.35 17.77
CA ASP A 28 0.43 -4.31 18.10
C ASP A 28 -0.17 -3.15 18.90
N CYS A 29 -1.41 -2.73 18.61
CA CYS A 29 -2.01 -1.51 19.16
C CYS A 29 -3.46 -1.66 19.64
N ASN A 30 -3.94 -2.89 19.86
CA ASN A 30 -5.35 -3.16 20.18
C ASN A 30 -6.32 -2.56 19.15
N GLY A 31 -5.89 -2.40 17.91
CA GLY A 31 -6.70 -1.83 16.82
C GLY A 31 -6.78 -0.30 16.82
N ILE A 32 -6.11 0.38 17.76
CA ILE A 32 -6.07 1.84 17.83
C ILE A 32 -5.01 2.36 16.85
N SER A 33 -5.42 3.23 15.92
CA SER A 33 -4.51 3.84 14.94
C SER A 33 -5.02 5.20 14.48
N ASN A 34 -4.13 5.96 13.82
CA ASN A 34 -4.51 7.20 13.14
C ASN A 34 -5.46 6.90 11.96
N PRO A 35 -6.31 7.85 11.55
CA PRO A 35 -7.22 7.65 10.43
C PRO A 35 -6.51 7.21 9.14
N ILE A 36 -6.80 6.00 8.67
CA ILE A 36 -6.23 5.44 7.45
C ILE A 36 -7.14 5.77 6.27
N ARG A 37 -6.57 6.40 5.24
CA ARG A 37 -7.30 6.75 4.02
C ARG A 37 -7.10 5.69 2.95
N MET A 38 -8.19 5.22 2.36
CA MET A 38 -8.18 4.29 1.24
C MET A 38 -8.22 5.04 -0.10
N PHE A 39 -7.48 4.55 -1.09
CA PHE A 39 -7.51 5.04 -2.46
C PHE A 39 -7.79 3.90 -3.43
N SER A 40 -8.43 4.23 -4.55
CA SER A 40 -8.72 3.26 -5.59
C SER A 40 -7.48 2.83 -6.36
N SER A 41 -7.60 1.66 -7.02
CA SER A 41 -6.57 1.14 -7.93
C SER A 41 -6.24 2.12 -9.06
N HIS A 42 -7.24 2.90 -9.49
CA HIS A 42 -7.10 3.88 -10.56
C HIS A 42 -6.38 5.14 -10.09
N GLN A 43 -6.71 5.65 -8.89
CA GLN A 43 -6.12 6.89 -8.36
C GLN A 43 -4.61 6.77 -8.18
N ILE A 44 -4.11 5.69 -7.58
CA ILE A 44 -2.67 5.56 -7.34
C ILE A 44 -1.96 5.23 -8.66
N SER A 45 -2.53 4.37 -9.52
CA SER A 45 -1.96 4.11 -10.85
C SER A 45 -1.81 5.38 -11.67
N LYS A 46 -2.82 6.26 -11.67
CA LYS A 46 -2.74 7.57 -12.33
C LYS A 46 -1.70 8.47 -11.67
N ALA A 47 -1.63 8.48 -10.33
CA ALA A 47 -0.70 9.33 -9.60
C ALA A 47 0.77 8.93 -9.76
N THR A 48 1.06 7.67 -10.10
CA THR A 48 2.42 7.14 -10.28
C THR A 48 2.81 6.92 -11.74
N SER A 49 2.07 7.48 -12.70
CA SER A 49 2.29 7.25 -14.14
C SER A 49 2.34 5.74 -14.47
N HIS A 50 1.38 4.98 -13.95
CA HIS A 50 1.31 3.52 -14.05
C HIS A 50 2.53 2.78 -13.48
N PHE A 51 3.17 3.39 -12.47
CA PHE A 51 4.39 2.89 -11.81
C PHE A 51 5.59 2.76 -12.74
N ASP A 52 5.68 3.64 -13.72
CA ASP A 52 6.83 3.77 -14.60
C ASP A 52 8.13 3.98 -13.79
N LEU A 53 9.14 3.18 -14.11
CA LEU A 53 10.41 3.13 -13.40
C LEU A 53 11.19 4.44 -13.50
N GLU A 54 11.01 5.21 -14.58
CA GLU A 54 11.64 6.52 -14.75
C GLU A 54 11.18 7.54 -13.70
N TYR A 55 9.97 7.35 -13.17
CA TYR A 55 9.36 8.23 -12.16
C TYR A 55 9.49 7.66 -10.73
N SER A 56 10.18 6.53 -10.58
CA SER A 56 10.55 6.01 -9.26
C SER A 56 11.73 6.80 -8.69
N LEU A 57 11.79 6.93 -7.37
CA LEU A 57 12.92 7.58 -6.73
C LEU A 57 14.21 6.78 -7.01
N PRO A 58 15.32 7.46 -7.34
CA PRO A 58 16.59 6.78 -7.59
C PRO A 58 17.10 6.12 -6.30
N HIS A 59 17.88 5.04 -6.46
CA HIS A 59 18.54 4.32 -5.35
C HIS A 59 17.63 3.64 -4.31
N THR A 60 16.36 3.37 -4.63
CA THR A 60 15.50 2.57 -3.73
C THR A 60 15.79 1.08 -3.87
N PRO A 61 16.13 0.35 -2.78
CA PRO A 61 16.51 -1.06 -2.85
C PRO A 61 15.30 -1.94 -3.20
N SER A 62 15.48 -2.86 -4.16
CA SER A 62 14.55 -3.98 -4.38
C SER A 62 14.39 -4.77 -3.06
N PRO A 63 13.17 -5.20 -2.66
CA PRO A 63 11.92 -5.23 -3.43
C PRO A 63 11.05 -3.97 -3.29
N LEU A 64 11.57 -2.89 -2.74
CA LEU A 64 10.82 -1.67 -2.44
C LEU A 64 11.07 -0.56 -3.46
N ARG A 65 10.00 0.05 -3.96
CA ARG A 65 10.09 1.27 -4.77
C ARG A 65 9.23 2.38 -4.19
N TRP A 66 9.74 3.59 -4.31
CA TRP A 66 9.04 4.81 -3.91
C TRP A 66 8.71 5.64 -5.14
N TYR A 67 7.52 6.24 -5.15
CA TYR A 67 7.03 7.07 -6.23
C TYR A 67 6.48 8.37 -5.63
N LYS A 68 6.74 9.50 -6.29
CA LYS A 68 6.04 10.75 -5.99
C LYS A 68 4.77 10.78 -6.82
N GLY A 69 3.64 11.10 -6.20
CA GLY A 69 2.37 11.21 -6.92
C GLY A 69 1.47 12.29 -6.34
N VAL A 70 0.52 12.76 -7.15
CA VAL A 70 -0.50 13.73 -6.72
C VAL A 70 -1.86 13.09 -6.84
N ILE A 71 -2.61 13.06 -5.74
CA ILE A 71 -3.99 12.57 -5.69
C ILE A 71 -4.86 13.71 -5.14
N GLU A 72 -5.87 14.12 -5.90
CA GLU A 72 -6.82 15.20 -5.51
C GLU A 72 -6.10 16.50 -5.08
N GLY A 73 -5.08 16.90 -5.85
CA GLY A 73 -4.31 18.13 -5.58
C GLY A 73 -3.32 18.05 -4.41
N ARG A 74 -3.25 16.91 -3.70
CA ARG A 74 -2.28 16.69 -2.62
C ARG A 74 -1.13 15.81 -3.09
N SER A 75 0.10 16.24 -2.80
CA SER A 75 1.30 15.44 -3.04
C SER A 75 1.46 14.35 -2.00
N TYR A 76 1.81 13.15 -2.46
CA TYR A 76 2.05 11.98 -1.63
C TYR A 76 3.34 11.28 -2.05
N LEU A 77 3.96 10.63 -1.07
CA LEU A 77 4.98 9.62 -1.31
C LEU A 77 4.31 8.24 -1.25
N ILE A 78 4.46 7.47 -2.32
CA ILE A 78 3.77 6.20 -2.55
C ILE A 78 4.80 5.08 -2.52
N LYS A 79 4.68 4.21 -1.50
CA LYS A 79 5.50 3.02 -1.34
C LYS A 79 4.85 1.84 -2.08
N ARG A 80 5.61 1.15 -2.93
CA ARG A 80 5.17 -0.06 -3.64
C ARG A 80 6.16 -1.19 -3.39
N PHE A 81 5.62 -2.37 -3.09
CA PHE A 81 6.37 -3.61 -3.03
C PHE A 81 6.30 -4.32 -4.41
N THR A 82 7.43 -4.48 -5.08
CA THR A 82 7.52 -5.18 -6.37
C THR A 82 7.80 -6.66 -6.11
N ARG A 83 6.78 -7.49 -6.31
CA ARG A 83 6.69 -8.89 -5.89
C ARG A 83 7.94 -9.75 -6.19
N GLN A 84 8.63 -10.15 -5.11
CA GLN A 84 9.15 -11.50 -4.87
C GLN A 84 9.25 -11.79 -3.36
N VAL A 85 8.32 -11.25 -2.58
CA VAL A 85 8.29 -11.47 -1.14
C VAL A 85 7.38 -12.68 -0.87
N CYS A 86 7.88 -13.88 -1.17
CA CYS A 86 7.19 -15.13 -0.87
C CYS A 86 7.36 -15.54 0.61
N GLU A 87 8.20 -14.85 1.38
CA GLU A 87 8.51 -15.16 2.78
C GLU A 87 8.35 -13.97 3.76
N GLU A 88 8.38 -12.72 3.29
CA GLU A 88 8.27 -11.51 4.14
C GLU A 88 6.92 -10.78 3.98
N GLU A 89 5.82 -11.49 3.67
CA GLU A 89 4.46 -10.90 3.56
C GLU A 89 4.12 -10.12 4.85
N GLU A 90 4.64 -10.58 5.99
CA GLU A 90 4.51 -9.99 7.33
C GLU A 90 5.20 -8.62 7.48
N SER A 91 6.37 -8.42 6.84
CA SER A 91 7.17 -7.20 6.99
C SER A 91 6.48 -5.96 6.42
N ALA A 92 5.74 -6.13 5.31
CA ALA A 92 5.02 -5.04 4.66
C ALA A 92 3.87 -4.52 5.55
N TYR A 93 3.17 -5.42 6.26
CA TYR A 93 2.10 -4.99 7.17
C TYR A 93 2.64 -4.39 8.46
N ASN A 94 3.78 -4.87 8.97
CA ASN A 94 4.43 -4.27 10.12
C ASN A 94 4.77 -2.79 9.85
N ASP A 95 5.29 -2.47 8.66
CA ASP A 95 5.58 -1.09 8.26
C ASP A 95 4.33 -0.20 8.22
N ILE A 96 3.20 -0.73 7.73
CA ILE A 96 1.91 -0.02 7.72
C ILE A 96 1.43 0.21 9.16
N VAL A 97 1.48 -0.82 10.01
CA VAL A 97 1.06 -0.75 11.41
C VAL A 97 1.89 0.27 12.18
N LEU A 98 3.22 0.22 12.08
CA LEU A 98 4.12 1.19 12.70
C LEU A 98 3.84 2.62 12.23
N SER A 99 3.68 2.82 10.92
CA SER A 99 3.35 4.12 10.34
C SER A 99 1.98 4.65 10.80
N SER A 100 1.04 3.75 11.11
CA SER A 100 -0.31 4.11 11.55
C SER A 100 -0.37 4.59 13.00
N ARG A 101 0.67 4.33 13.80
CA ARG A 101 0.78 4.74 15.21
C ARG A 101 1.36 6.14 15.36
N GLU A 102 2.42 6.42 14.62
CA GLU A 102 3.21 7.64 14.77
C GLU A 102 2.44 8.84 14.18
N VAL A 103 2.04 9.78 15.03
CA VAL A 103 1.28 11.00 14.66
C VAL A 103 2.00 11.86 13.59
N LEU A 104 3.31 11.68 13.43
CA LEU A 104 4.16 12.43 12.50
C LEU A 104 4.19 11.88 11.05
N VAL A 105 3.65 10.68 10.76
CA VAL A 105 3.72 10.04 9.42
C VAL A 105 2.39 10.10 8.66
N SER A 106 1.56 11.09 8.95
CA SER A 106 0.25 11.31 8.31
C SER A 106 0.31 11.78 6.84
N ARG A 107 1.43 11.54 6.13
CA ARG A 107 1.64 11.98 4.73
C ARG A 107 2.17 10.90 3.77
N CYS A 108 2.17 9.62 4.17
CA CYS A 108 2.48 8.51 3.26
C CYS A 108 1.20 7.85 2.75
N CYS A 109 0.99 7.87 1.43
CA CYS A 109 -0.05 7.04 0.80
C CYS A 109 0.52 5.64 0.58
N LEU A 110 0.23 4.73 1.49
CA LEU A 110 0.52 3.32 1.30
C LEU A 110 -0.57 2.70 0.43
N GLY A 111 -0.25 2.50 -0.84
CA GLY A 111 -1.11 1.77 -1.75
C GLY A 111 -1.00 0.28 -1.48
N MET A 112 -2.03 -0.33 -0.87
CA MET A 112 -2.23 -1.77 -0.93
C MET A 112 -2.54 -2.16 -2.38
N TYR A 113 -1.52 -2.53 -3.15
CA TYR A 113 -1.69 -3.21 -4.43
C TYR A 113 -1.23 -4.65 -4.33
N VAL A 114 -2.21 -5.56 -4.43
CA VAL A 114 -2.05 -6.92 -4.94
C VAL A 114 -3.15 -7.17 -5.96
#